data_AF-A0A845XZ69-F1
#
_entry.id   AF-A0A845XZ69-F1
#
_cell.length_a   1.000
_cell.length_b   1.000
_cell.length_c   1.000
_cell.angle_alpha   90.00
_cell.angle_beta   90.00
_cell.angle_gamma   90.00
#
_symmetry.space_group_name_H-M   'P 1'
#
loop_
_entity.id
_entity.type
_entity.pdbx_description
1 polymer ?
#
loop_
_entity_poly.entity_id
_entity_poly.type
_entity_poly.pdbx_seq_one_letter_code
_entity_poly.pdbx_strand_id
1 'polypeptide(L)'
;MTTYSIQLVGDTLKVDFVKTDEDKPILVDGDCLVQEVQLLARQAINSGEIPGGNLLKIQGRIPVVACYTLCHEVAHLYRAVAVLDTRLASYVVVSSTAPEYPFSSRIDFHSGEVTQVAEIYDAGTRGHGDAESQDAEKMNVLPLKTTWYKSPSELAVPSFVIRREGDILRVQINNAVQVDGDQIIRDAKAQLQGLIDSGQLSGGKQLLKINGRSTVLASFVIASALARSYRAIAVFEPKLDCYIVTISHTQDYCVGDTINPKRDGYQTVKVVLCGFPNTGKTVFRDGLREAIFRRKDAPDDFYTISGCPDGDGCWFSETVQKYPDLAKQLKTEYKARFTPEFAAAKARDIRVNKNSLLLFDVGGKISPENELIMSQATHAVILAKSEEEVAEWQNFCQKLNLPVIAIIYSVLEATVDEIWTESPQLTGKVHRLQRGELVMNRPLIQALAKRLVELVRVSGVGYQVSGFRW
;
A
#
# COMPACT_ATOMS: atom_id res chain seq x y z
N MET A 1 0.68 26.60 10.06
CA MET A 1 0.05 26.28 8.76
C MET A 1 -0.35 24.83 8.80
N THR A 2 -1.57 24.50 8.39
CA THR A 2 -2.02 23.12 8.26
C THR A 2 -1.38 22.49 7.02
N THR A 3 -1.03 21.22 7.11
CA THR A 3 -0.37 20.43 6.07
C THR A 3 -1.30 19.37 5.50
N TYR A 4 -2.44 19.19 6.16
CA TYR A 4 -3.52 18.32 5.75
C TYR A 4 -4.85 19.07 5.71
N SER A 5 -5.74 18.67 4.82
CA SER A 5 -7.08 19.23 4.67
C SER A 5 -8.11 18.13 4.90
N ILE A 6 -9.18 18.48 5.60
CA ILE A 6 -10.35 17.64 5.81
C ILE A 6 -11.57 18.52 5.52
N GLN A 7 -12.35 18.16 4.49
CA GLN A 7 -13.50 18.94 4.05
C GLN A 7 -14.66 18.01 3.71
N LEU A 8 -15.82 18.23 4.35
CA LEU A 8 -17.04 17.52 3.99
C LEU A 8 -17.72 18.23 2.81
N VAL A 9 -17.93 17.51 1.71
CA VAL A 9 -18.67 17.98 0.53
C VAL A 9 -19.83 17.03 0.30
N GLY A 10 -21.04 17.46 0.66
CA GLY A 10 -22.20 16.58 0.71
C GLY A 10 -22.01 15.48 1.75
N ASP A 11 -21.99 14.22 1.31
CA ASP A 11 -21.72 13.03 2.12
C ASP A 11 -20.27 12.51 1.97
N THR A 12 -19.40 13.28 1.30
CA THR A 12 -18.04 12.87 0.98
C THR A 12 -17.01 13.70 1.73
N LEU A 13 -16.28 13.07 2.64
CA LEU A 13 -15.12 13.63 3.31
C LEU A 13 -13.91 13.56 2.37
N LYS A 14 -13.54 14.72 1.84
CA LYS A 14 -12.33 14.90 1.04
C LYS A 14 -11.16 15.17 1.96
N VAL A 15 -10.11 14.39 1.80
CA VAL A 15 -8.92 14.45 2.63
C VAL A 15 -7.66 14.49 1.77
N ASP A 16 -6.82 15.49 1.96
CA ASP A 16 -5.64 15.63 1.14
C ASP A 16 -4.50 16.40 1.82
N PHE A 17 -3.29 16.28 1.30
CA PHE A 17 -2.18 17.16 1.68
C PHE A 17 -2.41 18.57 1.15
N VAL A 18 -2.29 19.57 2.02
CA VAL A 18 -2.35 20.99 1.64
C VAL A 18 -1.20 21.28 0.69
N LYS A 19 -1.53 21.92 -0.42
CA LYS A 19 -0.57 22.49 -1.36
C LYS A 19 -0.37 23.97 -1.01
N THR A 20 0.87 24.44 -1.01
CA THR A 20 1.17 25.88 -0.93
C THR A 20 0.67 26.62 -2.17
N ASP A 21 0.68 27.96 -2.17
CA ASP A 21 0.37 28.79 -3.36
C ASP A 21 1.21 28.45 -4.62
N GLU A 22 2.39 27.86 -4.43
CA GLU A 22 3.24 27.36 -5.52
C GLU A 22 3.00 25.89 -5.89
N ASP A 23 1.89 25.31 -5.43
CA ASP A 23 1.49 23.91 -5.64
C ASP A 23 2.47 22.88 -5.01
N LYS A 24 3.25 23.30 -4.00
CA LYS A 24 4.16 22.44 -3.24
C LYS A 24 3.40 21.71 -2.13
N PRO A 25 3.47 20.37 -2.02
CA PRO A 25 2.93 19.67 -0.86
C PRO A 25 3.75 20.04 0.38
N ILE A 26 3.06 20.36 1.49
CA ILE A 26 3.74 20.57 2.77
C ILE A 26 4.09 19.19 3.35
N LEU A 27 5.39 18.95 3.55
CA LEU A 27 5.90 17.69 4.05
C LEU A 27 5.75 17.63 5.57
N VAL A 28 5.11 16.57 6.06
CA VAL A 28 4.93 16.32 7.48
C VAL A 28 5.21 14.86 7.81
N ASP A 29 5.90 14.69 8.93
CA ASP A 29 6.23 13.38 9.47
C ASP A 29 4.96 12.70 10.00
N GLY A 30 4.90 11.38 9.94
CA GLY A 30 3.68 10.62 10.23
C GLY A 30 3.09 10.91 11.61
N ASP A 31 3.92 11.22 12.59
CA ASP A 31 3.56 11.56 13.98
C ASP A 31 2.84 12.90 14.07
N CYS A 32 3.41 13.94 13.46
CA CYS A 32 2.77 15.25 13.33
C CYS A 32 1.48 15.16 12.50
N LEU A 33 1.46 14.32 11.46
CA LEU A 33 0.30 14.15 10.59
C LEU A 33 -0.89 13.55 11.35
N VAL A 34 -0.70 12.53 12.19
CA VAL A 34 -1.82 11.92 12.94
C VAL A 34 -2.38 12.88 13.98
N GLN A 35 -1.54 13.71 14.61
CA GLN A 35 -1.98 14.77 15.52
C GLN A 35 -2.82 15.81 14.79
N GLU A 36 -2.36 16.24 13.61
CA GLU A 36 -3.06 17.21 12.80
C GLU A 36 -4.41 16.66 12.31
N VAL A 37 -4.46 15.42 11.82
CA VAL A 37 -5.70 14.75 11.40
C VAL A 37 -6.70 14.68 12.57
N GLN A 38 -6.24 14.33 13.78
CA GLN A 38 -7.10 14.33 14.96
C GLN A 38 -7.64 15.74 15.27
N LEU A 39 -6.77 16.75 15.25
CA LEU A 39 -7.15 18.13 15.54
C LEU A 39 -8.19 18.63 14.54
N LEU A 40 -7.93 18.46 13.24
CA LEU A 40 -8.80 18.91 12.16
C LEU A 40 -10.16 18.21 12.20
N ALA A 41 -10.17 16.87 12.38
CA ALA A 41 -11.41 16.11 12.49
C ALA A 41 -12.25 16.60 13.68
N ARG A 42 -11.65 16.77 14.86
CA ARG A 42 -12.35 17.28 16.05
C ARG A 42 -12.85 18.70 15.88
N GLN A 43 -12.08 19.58 15.25
CA GLN A 43 -12.52 20.94 14.96
C GLN A 43 -13.76 20.93 14.06
N ALA A 44 -13.73 20.17 12.97
CA ALA A 44 -14.85 20.05 12.04
C ALA A 44 -16.09 19.39 12.68
N ILE A 45 -15.91 18.43 13.59
CA ILE A 45 -17.01 17.85 14.37
C ILE A 45 -17.61 18.90 15.33
N ASN A 46 -16.76 19.60 16.09
CA ASN A 46 -17.19 20.58 17.08
C ASN A 46 -17.83 21.83 16.46
N SER A 47 -17.43 22.21 15.24
CA SER A 47 -18.06 23.30 14.48
C SER A 47 -19.38 22.88 13.81
N GLY A 48 -19.70 21.59 13.79
CA GLY A 48 -20.87 21.04 13.10
C GLY A 48 -20.68 20.83 11.60
N GLU A 49 -19.47 21.04 11.06
CA GLU A 49 -19.13 20.73 9.67
C GLU A 49 -19.17 19.24 9.35
N ILE A 50 -18.90 18.38 10.34
CA ILE A 50 -19.10 16.93 10.28
C ILE A 50 -20.23 16.56 11.26
N PRO A 51 -21.50 16.62 10.83
CA PRO A 51 -22.65 16.46 11.73
C PRO A 51 -23.00 14.99 12.05
N GLY A 52 -22.33 14.02 11.42
CA GLY A 52 -22.79 12.62 11.43
C GLY A 52 -23.90 12.35 10.42
N GLY A 53 -24.40 11.12 10.36
CA GLY A 53 -25.49 10.76 9.46
C GLY A 53 -25.59 9.29 9.09
N ASN A 54 -26.25 9.01 7.97
CA ASN A 54 -26.43 7.62 7.50
C ASN A 54 -25.17 7.07 6.84
N LEU A 55 -24.53 7.83 5.95
CA LEU A 55 -23.37 7.41 5.18
C LEU A 55 -22.31 8.51 5.19
N LEU A 56 -21.06 8.11 5.40
CA LEU A 56 -19.87 8.91 5.11
C LEU A 56 -19.04 8.22 4.03
N LYS A 57 -18.83 8.88 2.91
CA LYS A 57 -17.81 8.49 1.92
C LYS A 57 -16.50 9.20 2.26
N ILE A 58 -15.38 8.53 2.08
CA ILE A 58 -14.05 9.11 2.30
C ILE A 58 -13.24 8.96 1.01
N GLN A 59 -12.67 10.07 0.56
CA GLN A 59 -11.88 10.14 -0.67
C GLN A 59 -10.63 11.00 -0.47
N GLY A 60 -9.52 10.55 -1.05
CA GLY A 60 -8.31 11.34 -1.22
C GLY A 60 -7.05 10.62 -0.76
N ARG A 61 -5.98 11.38 -0.51
CA ARG A 61 -4.66 10.81 -0.18
C ARG A 61 -4.50 10.67 1.34
N ILE A 62 -4.67 9.45 1.84
CA ILE A 62 -4.57 9.15 3.29
C ILE A 62 -3.44 8.14 3.52
N PRO A 63 -2.40 8.51 4.29
CA PRO A 63 -1.43 7.53 4.77
C PRO A 63 -2.10 6.49 5.67
N VAL A 64 -1.57 5.26 5.65
CA VAL A 64 -2.10 4.14 6.44
C VAL A 64 -2.23 4.50 7.92
N VAL A 65 -1.24 5.18 8.52
CA VAL A 65 -1.29 5.60 9.92
C VAL A 65 -2.43 6.57 10.22
N ALA A 66 -2.67 7.54 9.33
CA ALA A 66 -3.74 8.52 9.46
C ALA A 66 -5.15 7.89 9.31
N CYS A 67 -5.27 6.76 8.60
CA CYS A 67 -6.54 6.05 8.46
C CYS A 67 -7.10 5.59 9.82
N TYR A 68 -6.25 5.13 10.73
CA TYR A 68 -6.67 4.67 12.07
C TYR A 68 -7.25 5.83 12.89
N THR A 69 -6.54 6.96 12.93
CA THR A 69 -6.98 8.16 13.63
C THR A 69 -8.25 8.71 13.02
N LEU A 70 -8.29 8.89 11.69
CA LEU A 70 -9.48 9.41 11.02
C LEU A 70 -10.70 8.52 11.25
N CYS A 71 -10.56 7.19 11.08
CA CYS A 71 -11.63 6.23 11.34
C CYS A 71 -12.17 6.37 12.77
N HIS A 72 -11.27 6.43 13.75
CA HIS A 72 -11.65 6.57 15.16
C HIS A 72 -12.47 7.84 15.42
N GLU A 73 -12.05 8.99 14.89
CA GLU A 73 -12.71 10.27 15.14
C GLU A 73 -14.06 10.39 14.42
N VAL A 74 -14.26 9.79 13.24
CA VAL A 74 -15.50 10.00 12.44
C VAL A 74 -16.47 8.82 12.41
N ALA A 75 -16.00 7.57 12.52
CA ALA A 75 -16.84 6.42 12.19
C ALA A 75 -18.03 6.23 13.14
N HIS A 76 -17.90 6.64 14.40
CA HIS A 76 -18.98 6.54 15.39
C HIS A 76 -20.12 7.53 15.17
N LEU A 77 -19.92 8.56 14.33
CA LEU A 77 -20.93 9.56 13.98
C LEU A 77 -21.85 9.11 12.83
N TYR A 78 -21.48 8.03 12.13
CA TYR A 78 -22.19 7.57 10.95
C TYR A 78 -22.63 6.12 11.08
N ARG A 79 -23.82 5.81 10.54
CA ARG A 79 -24.29 4.41 10.48
C ARG A 79 -23.51 3.57 9.48
N ALA A 80 -22.89 4.17 8.46
CA ALA A 80 -22.00 3.51 7.52
C ALA A 80 -20.84 4.42 7.10
N VAL A 81 -19.67 3.83 6.91
CA VAL A 81 -18.48 4.50 6.36
C VAL A 81 -18.01 3.70 5.15
N ALA A 82 -17.81 4.40 4.03
CA ALA A 82 -17.28 3.85 2.79
C ALA A 82 -16.03 4.62 2.37
N VAL A 83 -15.04 3.93 1.82
CA VAL A 83 -13.76 4.54 1.43
C VAL A 83 -13.48 4.21 -0.03
N LEU A 84 -13.01 5.20 -0.80
CA LEU A 84 -12.73 5.02 -2.22
C LEU A 84 -11.65 3.96 -2.46
N ASP A 85 -11.97 2.95 -3.29
CA ASP A 85 -10.99 2.09 -3.94
C ASP A 85 -10.90 2.46 -5.42
N THR A 86 -9.80 3.12 -5.80
CA THR A 86 -9.56 3.54 -7.19
C THR A 86 -9.41 2.35 -8.14
N ARG A 87 -9.16 1.14 -7.63
CA ARG A 87 -9.07 -0.09 -8.43
C ARG A 87 -10.43 -0.68 -8.77
N LEU A 88 -11.48 -0.17 -8.13
CA LEU A 88 -12.88 -0.52 -8.37
C LEU A 88 -13.69 0.64 -8.96
N ALA A 89 -13.12 1.86 -9.01
CA ALA A 89 -13.88 3.08 -9.25
C ALA A 89 -15.16 3.12 -8.39
N SER A 90 -15.04 2.73 -7.12
CA SER A 90 -16.17 2.60 -6.20
C SER A 90 -15.72 2.89 -4.77
N TYR A 91 -16.62 3.40 -3.94
CA TYR A 91 -16.44 3.38 -2.50
C TYR A 91 -16.79 1.99 -1.98
N VAL A 92 -15.96 1.45 -1.09
CA VAL A 92 -16.21 0.16 -0.45
C VAL A 92 -16.62 0.42 0.99
N VAL A 93 -17.75 -0.16 1.44
CA VAL A 93 -18.24 0.00 2.81
C VAL A 93 -17.34 -0.78 3.78
N VAL A 94 -16.64 -0.05 4.66
CA VAL A 94 -15.65 -0.59 5.62
C VAL A 94 -16.19 -0.70 7.05
N SER A 95 -17.31 -0.05 7.35
CA SER A 95 -18.02 -0.13 8.63
C SER A 95 -19.48 0.15 8.39
N SER A 96 -20.39 -0.64 8.98
CA SER A 96 -21.82 -0.41 8.83
C SER A 96 -22.66 -1.05 9.94
N THR A 97 -23.67 -0.30 10.38
CA THR A 97 -24.86 -0.73 11.13
C THR A 97 -26.14 -0.43 10.34
N ALA A 98 -26.02 -0.09 9.05
CA ALA A 98 -27.10 0.27 8.14
C ALA A 98 -27.36 -0.85 7.13
N PRO A 99 -28.52 -1.53 7.15
CA PRO A 99 -28.85 -2.57 6.18
C PRO A 99 -28.80 -2.12 4.72
N GLU A 100 -29.09 -0.84 4.46
CA GLU A 100 -29.02 -0.20 3.14
C GLU A 100 -27.57 -0.04 2.62
N TYR A 101 -26.57 -0.11 3.49
CA TYR A 101 -25.15 -0.09 3.14
C TYR A 101 -24.43 -1.30 3.78
N PRO A 102 -24.61 -2.52 3.25
CA PRO A 102 -23.99 -3.70 3.83
C PRO A 102 -22.46 -3.60 3.85
N PHE A 103 -21.81 -4.19 4.85
CA PHE A 103 -20.36 -4.28 4.89
C PHE A 103 -19.82 -4.92 3.60
N SER A 104 -18.75 -4.37 3.04
CA SER A 104 -18.14 -4.77 1.77
C SER A 104 -18.97 -4.59 0.49
N SER A 105 -20.15 -3.97 0.58
CA SER A 105 -20.84 -3.50 -0.62
C SER A 105 -20.05 -2.37 -1.28
N ARG A 106 -20.30 -2.19 -2.58
CA ARG A 106 -19.69 -1.16 -3.42
C ARG A 106 -20.71 -0.07 -3.67
N ILE A 107 -20.27 1.18 -3.63
CA ILE A 107 -21.03 2.35 -4.04
C ILE A 107 -20.30 2.93 -5.23
N ASP A 108 -20.91 2.87 -6.42
CA ASP A 108 -20.27 3.35 -7.65
C ASP A 108 -19.86 4.81 -7.51
N PHE A 109 -18.65 5.14 -7.98
CA PHE A 109 -18.06 6.45 -7.78
C PHE A 109 -18.83 7.56 -8.52
N HIS A 110 -19.48 7.24 -9.64
CA HIS A 110 -20.19 8.20 -10.49
C HIS A 110 -21.71 8.18 -10.26
N SER A 111 -22.32 7.00 -10.30
CA SER A 111 -23.78 6.84 -10.19
C SER A 111 -24.27 6.84 -8.74
N GLY A 112 -23.41 6.50 -7.77
CA GLY A 112 -23.80 6.31 -6.38
C GLY A 112 -24.61 5.03 -6.15
N GLU A 113 -24.75 4.16 -7.15
CA GLU A 113 -25.48 2.90 -7.04
C GLU A 113 -24.79 1.95 -6.07
N VAL A 114 -25.57 1.32 -5.19
CA VAL A 114 -25.06 0.33 -4.23
C VAL A 114 -25.18 -1.06 -4.82
N THR A 115 -24.06 -1.71 -5.05
CA THR A 115 -24.00 -3.12 -5.47
C THR A 115 -23.54 -3.98 -4.30
N GLN A 116 -24.38 -4.93 -3.88
CA GLN A 116 -23.95 -5.98 -2.97
C GLN A 116 -22.96 -6.90 -3.68
N VAL A 117 -21.88 -7.23 -2.99
CA VAL A 117 -20.97 -8.25 -3.46
C VAL A 117 -21.45 -9.57 -2.90
N ALA A 118 -21.70 -10.55 -3.77
CA ALA A 118 -22.13 -11.88 -3.35
C ALA A 118 -21.14 -12.45 -2.31
N GLU A 119 -21.65 -12.93 -1.18
CA GLU A 119 -20.83 -13.58 -0.16
C GLU A 119 -20.28 -14.89 -0.74
N ILE A 120 -18.98 -14.93 -1.04
CA ILE A 120 -18.31 -16.18 -1.41
C ILE A 120 -17.91 -16.91 -0.13
N TYR A 121 -18.84 -17.21 0.77
CA TYR A 121 -18.64 -18.13 1.90
C TYR A 121 -20.00 -18.61 2.42
N ASP A 122 -20.48 -19.72 1.85
CA ASP A 122 -21.56 -20.49 2.47
C ASP A 122 -20.93 -21.44 3.50
N ALA A 123 -20.85 -20.99 4.75
CA ALA A 123 -20.51 -21.84 5.87
C ALA A 123 -21.71 -22.76 6.13
N GLY A 124 -21.62 -23.99 5.65
CA GLY A 124 -22.70 -24.97 5.61
C GLY A 124 -23.58 -24.99 6.86
N THR A 125 -24.82 -24.55 6.69
CA THR A 125 -25.93 -24.93 7.55
C THR A 125 -26.54 -26.22 7.02
N ARG A 126 -26.27 -27.33 7.71
CA ARG A 126 -27.12 -28.52 7.66
C ARG A 126 -28.48 -28.17 8.27
N GLY A 127 -29.55 -28.31 7.50
CA GLY A 127 -30.92 -28.24 8.01
C GLY A 127 -31.94 -28.64 6.93
N HIS A 128 -32.60 -29.77 7.15
CA HIS A 128 -33.60 -30.43 6.31
C HIS A 128 -34.78 -29.58 5.83
N GLY A 129 -35.36 -29.97 4.68
CA GLY A 129 -36.82 -29.93 4.49
C GLY A 129 -37.28 -29.52 3.10
N ASP A 130 -37.74 -30.51 2.33
CA ASP A 130 -38.48 -30.49 1.07
C ASP A 130 -39.48 -29.34 0.84
N ALA A 131 -39.56 -28.83 -0.40
CA ALA A 131 -40.78 -28.86 -1.22
C ALA A 131 -40.61 -28.11 -2.56
N GLU A 132 -41.17 -28.71 -3.60
CA GLU A 132 -41.28 -28.24 -4.99
C GLU A 132 -42.04 -26.92 -5.14
N SER A 133 -41.62 -26.07 -6.07
CA SER A 133 -42.56 -25.40 -6.99
C SER A 133 -41.82 -24.82 -8.20
N GLN A 134 -42.25 -25.29 -9.37
CA GLN A 134 -41.98 -24.72 -10.69
C GLN A 134 -42.66 -23.35 -10.79
N ASP A 135 -41.93 -22.34 -11.26
CA ASP A 135 -42.43 -21.26 -12.15
C ASP A 135 -41.30 -20.24 -12.36
N ALA A 136 -40.61 -20.36 -13.50
CA ALA A 136 -39.59 -19.39 -13.92
C ALA A 136 -39.91 -18.93 -15.36
N GLU A 137 -40.70 -17.88 -15.48
CA GLU A 137 -40.94 -17.19 -16.74
C GLU A 137 -40.14 -15.87 -16.80
N LYS A 138 -39.07 -15.91 -17.58
CA LYS A 138 -38.50 -14.83 -18.44
C LYS A 138 -38.46 -13.40 -17.89
N MET A 139 -37.29 -13.00 -17.40
CA MET A 139 -36.75 -11.66 -17.68
C MET A 139 -35.34 -11.77 -18.27
N ASN A 140 -35.22 -11.32 -19.52
CA ASN A 140 -33.99 -11.20 -20.29
C ASN A 140 -33.07 -10.15 -19.63
N VAL A 141 -32.05 -10.60 -18.91
CA VAL A 141 -30.87 -9.79 -18.60
C VAL A 141 -29.70 -10.38 -19.38
N LEU A 142 -29.11 -9.55 -20.23
CA LEU A 142 -27.94 -9.87 -21.05
C LEU A 142 -26.81 -10.45 -20.17
N PRO A 143 -26.16 -11.55 -20.56
CA PRO A 143 -25.13 -12.15 -19.73
C PRO A 143 -23.86 -11.27 -19.74
N LEU A 144 -23.56 -10.67 -18.58
CA LEU A 144 -22.23 -10.14 -18.30
C LEU A 144 -21.22 -11.29 -18.43
N LYS A 145 -20.28 -11.14 -19.37
CA LYS A 145 -19.14 -12.04 -19.54
C LYS A 145 -18.32 -12.07 -18.24
N THR A 146 -18.62 -13.03 -17.38
CA THR A 146 -17.85 -13.41 -16.21
C THR A 146 -16.85 -14.48 -16.64
N THR A 147 -15.61 -14.07 -16.91
CA THR A 147 -14.49 -15.01 -17.01
C THR A 147 -13.46 -14.58 -15.99
N TRP A 148 -13.47 -15.21 -14.81
CA TRP A 148 -12.34 -15.72 -14.00
C TRP A 148 -12.92 -16.34 -12.72
N TYR A 149 -13.51 -17.53 -12.80
CA TYR A 149 -13.85 -18.35 -11.63
C TYR A 149 -13.09 -19.67 -11.71
N LYS A 150 -12.20 -19.93 -10.74
CA LYS A 150 -11.74 -21.29 -10.44
C LYS A 150 -12.70 -21.90 -9.43
N SER A 151 -12.99 -23.18 -9.62
CA SER A 151 -13.91 -23.99 -8.81
C SER A 151 -13.51 -24.09 -7.33
N PRO A 152 -14.47 -24.26 -6.41
CA PRO A 152 -14.21 -24.32 -4.98
C PRO A 152 -13.81 -25.72 -4.52
N SER A 153 -12.52 -25.90 -4.21
CA SER A 153 -12.01 -26.98 -3.36
C SER A 153 -10.65 -26.57 -2.80
N GLU A 154 -10.47 -26.69 -1.49
CA GLU A 154 -9.49 -26.02 -0.60
C GLU A 154 -10.04 -24.69 -0.04
N LEU A 155 -10.07 -24.55 1.29
CA LEU A 155 -10.40 -23.27 1.97
C LEU A 155 -9.63 -22.16 1.25
N ALA A 156 -10.34 -21.25 0.59
CA ALA A 156 -9.71 -20.25 -0.26
C ALA A 156 -8.64 -19.50 0.55
N VAL A 157 -7.40 -19.51 0.04
CA VAL A 157 -6.28 -18.84 0.72
C VAL A 157 -6.67 -17.36 0.90
N PRO A 158 -6.68 -16.83 2.13
CA PRO A 158 -7.16 -15.48 2.37
C PRO A 158 -6.24 -14.45 1.69
N SER A 159 -6.84 -13.41 1.13
CA SER A 159 -6.16 -12.28 0.49
C SER A 159 -5.51 -11.32 1.49
N PHE A 160 -5.93 -11.37 2.76
CA PHE A 160 -5.38 -10.59 3.85
C PHE A 160 -5.19 -11.47 5.08
N VAL A 161 -4.02 -11.42 5.70
CA VAL A 161 -3.64 -12.28 6.84
C VAL A 161 -3.39 -11.42 8.07
N ILE A 162 -3.95 -11.85 9.21
CA ILE A 162 -3.80 -11.20 10.51
C ILE A 162 -3.39 -12.25 11.53
N ARG A 163 -2.31 -11.98 12.27
CA ARG A 163 -1.79 -12.88 13.30
C ARG A 163 -1.36 -12.10 14.52
N ARG A 164 -1.47 -12.71 15.69
CA ARG A 164 -0.97 -12.15 16.94
C ARG A 164 0.42 -12.70 17.26
N GLU A 165 1.36 -11.81 17.50
CA GLU A 165 2.72 -12.09 17.98
C GLU A 165 2.98 -11.27 19.24
N GLY A 166 2.71 -11.86 20.41
CA GLY A 166 2.84 -11.15 21.69
C GLY A 166 1.90 -9.93 21.81
N ASP A 167 2.48 -8.73 21.88
CA ASP A 167 1.77 -7.45 21.91
C ASP A 167 1.61 -6.80 20.51
N ILE A 168 2.09 -7.47 19.46
CA ILE A 168 2.03 -7.01 18.07
C ILE A 168 0.96 -7.80 17.31
N LEU A 169 0.09 -7.07 16.60
CA LEU A 169 -0.79 -7.59 15.57
C LEU A 169 -0.08 -7.45 14.22
N ARG A 170 0.32 -8.59 13.65
CA ARG A 170 0.89 -8.66 12.30
C ARG A 170 -0.21 -8.62 11.28
N VAL A 171 -0.07 -7.75 10.29
CA VAL A 171 -1.02 -7.62 9.17
C VAL A 171 -0.28 -7.71 7.84
N GLN A 172 -0.84 -8.44 6.88
CA GLN A 172 -0.18 -8.67 5.61
C GLN A 172 -1.18 -8.89 4.47
N ILE A 173 -0.96 -8.17 3.37
CA ILE A 173 -1.60 -8.47 2.08
C ILE A 173 -0.96 -9.75 1.52
N ASN A 174 -1.78 -10.73 1.12
CA ASN A 174 -1.34 -11.93 0.46
C ASN A 174 -1.26 -11.73 -1.05
N ASN A 175 -0.06 -11.41 -1.55
CA ASN A 175 0.16 -11.12 -2.96
C ASN A 175 0.12 -12.36 -3.89
N ALA A 176 -0.10 -13.55 -3.34
CA ALA A 176 -0.38 -14.74 -4.13
C ALA A 176 -1.80 -14.75 -4.70
N VAL A 177 -2.71 -13.97 -4.10
CA VAL A 177 -4.12 -13.88 -4.49
C VAL A 177 -4.41 -12.47 -5.00
N GLN A 178 -4.85 -12.35 -6.25
CA GLN A 178 -5.25 -11.07 -6.83
C GLN A 178 -6.74 -10.84 -6.62
N VAL A 179 -7.07 -9.87 -5.78
CA VAL A 179 -8.45 -9.47 -5.48
C VAL A 179 -8.54 -7.97 -5.29
N ASP A 180 -9.76 -7.45 -5.39
CA ASP A 180 -10.07 -6.06 -5.13
C ASP A 180 -10.31 -5.79 -3.64
N GLY A 181 -10.43 -4.51 -3.27
CA GLY A 181 -10.48 -4.05 -1.89
C GLY A 181 -11.62 -4.63 -1.05
N ASP A 182 -12.76 -4.94 -1.68
CA ASP A 182 -13.92 -5.54 -1.03
C ASP A 182 -13.63 -6.95 -0.50
N GLN A 183 -12.89 -7.78 -1.25
CA GLN A 183 -12.48 -9.09 -0.74
C GLN A 183 -11.42 -8.98 0.35
N ILE A 184 -10.46 -8.06 0.19
CA ILE A 184 -9.42 -7.79 1.20
C ILE A 184 -10.05 -7.48 2.56
N ILE A 185 -11.09 -6.64 2.59
CA ILE A 185 -11.75 -6.29 3.86
C ILE A 185 -12.63 -7.40 4.42
N ARG A 186 -13.22 -8.26 3.57
CA ARG A 186 -13.94 -9.45 4.04
C ARG A 186 -13.00 -10.40 4.76
N ASP A 187 -11.85 -10.69 4.15
CA ASP A 187 -10.85 -11.58 4.76
C ASP A 187 -10.25 -10.96 6.03
N ALA A 188 -9.99 -9.64 6.02
CA ALA A 188 -9.51 -8.93 7.21
C ALA A 188 -10.52 -9.00 8.36
N LYS A 189 -11.81 -8.75 8.10
CA LYS A 189 -12.88 -8.83 9.10
C LYS A 189 -13.02 -10.26 9.65
N ALA A 190 -13.04 -11.26 8.76
CA ALA A 190 -13.16 -12.66 9.16
C ALA A 190 -12.00 -13.10 10.07
N GLN A 191 -10.76 -12.73 9.73
CA GLN A 191 -9.60 -13.07 10.56
C GLN A 191 -9.56 -12.30 11.89
N LEU A 192 -9.93 -11.02 11.91
CA LEU A 192 -10.07 -10.28 13.17
C LEU A 192 -11.12 -10.93 14.08
N GLN A 193 -12.29 -11.28 13.53
CA GLN A 193 -13.36 -11.90 14.30
C GLN A 193 -12.91 -13.24 14.88
N GLY A 194 -12.24 -14.09 14.09
CA GLY A 194 -11.68 -15.35 14.61
C GLY A 194 -10.66 -15.15 15.75
N LEU A 195 -9.84 -14.10 15.69
CA LEU A 195 -8.92 -13.76 16.79
C LEU A 195 -9.65 -13.20 18.03
N ILE A 196 -10.74 -12.45 17.84
CA ILE A 196 -11.58 -11.95 18.93
C ILE A 196 -12.31 -13.12 19.62
N ASP A 197 -12.97 -13.97 18.83
CA ASP A 197 -13.77 -15.10 19.33
C ASP A 197 -12.91 -16.15 20.04
N SER A 198 -11.66 -16.33 19.60
CA SER A 198 -10.69 -17.21 20.27
C SER A 198 -10.07 -16.59 21.54
N GLY A 199 -10.44 -15.37 21.91
CA GLY A 199 -9.85 -14.64 23.05
C GLY A 199 -8.43 -14.15 22.79
N GLN A 200 -7.86 -14.39 21.61
CA GLN A 200 -6.57 -13.87 21.20
C GLN A 200 -6.59 -12.35 21.04
N LEU A 201 -7.74 -11.69 20.96
CA LEU A 201 -7.86 -10.23 21.05
C LEU A 201 -8.86 -9.83 22.14
N SER A 202 -8.66 -10.36 23.35
CA SER A 202 -9.53 -10.14 24.53
C SER A 202 -9.72 -8.68 24.99
N GLY A 203 -9.03 -7.72 24.38
CA GLY A 203 -8.98 -6.33 24.86
C GLY A 203 -8.29 -6.21 26.23
N GLY A 204 -8.33 -5.01 26.80
CA GLY A 204 -7.84 -4.74 28.17
C GLY A 204 -6.32 -4.57 28.33
N LYS A 205 -5.51 -4.76 27.28
CA LYS A 205 -4.10 -4.33 27.28
C LYS A 205 -4.02 -2.80 27.09
N GLN A 206 -3.05 -2.15 27.74
CA GLN A 206 -2.88 -0.70 27.62
C GLN A 206 -2.57 -0.27 26.18
N LEU A 207 -1.73 -1.02 25.45
CA LEU A 207 -1.29 -0.67 24.11
C LEU A 207 -1.33 -1.90 23.18
N LEU A 208 -1.94 -1.75 22.02
CA LEU A 208 -1.80 -2.68 20.89
C LEU A 208 -0.87 -2.09 19.84
N LYS A 209 0.12 -2.86 19.39
CA LYS A 209 0.98 -2.48 18.26
C LYS A 209 0.50 -3.17 17.00
N ILE A 210 0.41 -2.47 15.89
CA ILE A 210 0.08 -3.04 14.57
C ILE A 210 1.31 -2.88 13.68
N ASN A 211 1.76 -3.98 13.09
CA ASN A 211 2.94 -3.99 12.22
C ASN A 211 2.67 -4.81 10.95
N GLY A 212 3.02 -4.26 9.81
CA GLY A 212 3.01 -4.94 8.53
C GLY A 212 2.29 -4.14 7.44
N ARG A 213 2.07 -4.79 6.31
CA ARG A 213 1.53 -4.13 5.11
C ARG A 213 0.02 -4.17 5.13
N SER A 214 -0.60 -2.99 5.18
CA SER A 214 -2.05 -2.81 5.18
C SER A 214 -2.49 -1.92 4.01
N THR A 215 -3.73 -2.08 3.56
CA THR A 215 -4.39 -1.13 2.66
C THR A 215 -5.09 -0.05 3.47
N VAL A 216 -5.45 1.07 2.83
CA VAL A 216 -6.32 2.09 3.44
C VAL A 216 -7.61 1.43 3.95
N LEU A 217 -8.27 0.64 3.11
CA LEU A 217 -9.51 -0.08 3.45
C LEU A 217 -9.38 -0.99 4.67
N ALA A 218 -8.39 -1.89 4.67
CA ALA A 218 -8.18 -2.81 5.79
C ALA A 218 -7.85 -2.07 7.09
N SER A 219 -7.15 -0.93 7.00
CA SER A 219 -6.82 -0.11 8.16
C SER A 219 -8.07 0.49 8.82
N PHE A 220 -9.06 0.93 8.04
CA PHE A 220 -10.37 1.35 8.59
C PHE A 220 -11.12 0.20 9.27
N VAL A 221 -11.11 -0.99 8.69
CA VAL A 221 -11.74 -2.18 9.29
C VAL A 221 -11.09 -2.53 10.63
N ILE A 222 -9.76 -2.59 10.66
CA ILE A 222 -9.00 -2.91 11.88
C ILE A 222 -9.24 -1.83 12.95
N ALA A 223 -9.19 -0.55 12.57
CA ALA A 223 -9.45 0.55 13.50
C ALA A 223 -10.86 0.48 14.09
N SER A 224 -11.89 0.35 13.25
CA SER A 224 -13.29 0.27 13.68
C SER A 224 -13.53 -0.92 14.62
N ALA A 225 -12.95 -2.08 14.31
CA ALA A 225 -13.12 -3.29 15.10
C ALA A 225 -12.39 -3.25 16.47
N LEU A 226 -11.22 -2.60 16.55
CA LEU A 226 -10.34 -2.70 17.72
C LEU A 226 -10.30 -1.46 18.59
N ALA A 227 -10.68 -0.28 18.08
CA ALA A 227 -10.52 1.00 18.79
C ALA A 227 -11.12 0.98 20.21
N ARG A 228 -12.30 0.38 20.38
CA ARG A 228 -13.02 0.35 21.67
C ARG A 228 -12.46 -0.70 22.65
N SER A 229 -11.64 -1.63 22.18
CA SER A 229 -11.15 -2.77 22.95
C SER A 229 -9.78 -2.54 23.60
N TYR A 230 -9.06 -1.50 23.17
CA TYR A 230 -7.70 -1.18 23.63
C TYR A 230 -7.60 0.26 24.12
N ARG A 231 -6.78 0.52 25.14
CA ARG A 231 -6.59 1.90 25.66
C ARG A 231 -5.77 2.77 24.71
N ALA A 232 -4.90 2.17 23.91
CA ALA A 232 -4.16 2.82 22.85
C ALA A 232 -3.83 1.83 21.73
N ILE A 233 -3.73 2.34 20.50
CA ILE A 233 -3.27 1.59 19.32
C ILE A 233 -2.14 2.38 18.69
N ALA A 234 -1.02 1.71 18.42
CA ALA A 234 0.11 2.27 17.69
C ALA A 234 0.41 1.47 16.42
N VAL A 235 0.70 2.17 15.33
CA VAL A 235 0.90 1.60 14.00
C VAL A 235 2.32 1.88 13.54
N PHE A 236 3.01 0.86 13.02
CA PHE A 236 4.38 0.99 12.53
C PHE A 236 4.45 1.84 11.25
N GLU A 237 5.27 2.89 11.25
CA GLU A 237 5.55 3.75 10.10
C GLU A 237 7.00 3.53 9.61
N PRO A 238 7.19 2.81 8.48
CA PRO A 238 8.52 2.47 7.98
C PRO A 238 9.36 3.70 7.55
N LYS A 239 8.74 4.84 7.26
CA LYS A 239 9.46 6.09 6.92
C LYS A 239 10.00 6.84 8.13
N LEU A 240 9.56 6.49 9.35
CA LEU A 240 10.10 7.02 10.60
C LEU A 240 10.82 5.96 11.42
N ASP A 241 10.68 4.69 11.03
CA ASP A 241 11.20 3.54 11.77
C ASP A 241 10.71 3.49 13.23
N CYS A 242 9.45 3.85 13.45
CA CYS A 242 8.82 3.83 14.77
C CYS A 242 7.37 3.37 14.69
N TYR A 243 6.79 2.99 15.83
CA TYR A 243 5.35 2.93 15.98
C TYR A 243 4.82 4.31 16.36
N ILE A 244 3.74 4.73 15.73
CA ILE A 244 3.06 6.00 16.04
C ILE A 244 1.74 5.66 16.71
N VAL A 245 1.45 6.23 17.87
CA VAL A 245 0.14 6.10 18.52
C VAL A 245 -0.91 6.82 17.67
N THR A 246 -1.86 6.08 17.13
CA THR A 246 -2.91 6.60 16.24
C THR A 246 -4.27 6.73 16.93
N ILE A 247 -4.50 5.96 17.99
CA ILE A 247 -5.72 5.98 18.80
C ILE A 247 -5.31 5.94 20.27
N SER A 248 -5.91 6.78 21.12
CA SER A 248 -5.71 6.75 22.57
C SER A 248 -6.98 7.14 23.34
N HIS A 249 -7.20 6.40 24.42
CA HIS A 249 -8.24 6.57 25.44
C HIS A 249 -7.61 6.64 26.85
N THR A 250 -6.32 6.95 26.94
CA THR A 250 -5.57 6.99 28.20
C THR A 250 -4.67 8.21 28.27
N GLN A 251 -4.22 8.55 29.48
CA GLN A 251 -3.22 9.60 29.71
C GLN A 251 -1.78 9.09 29.54
N ASP A 252 -1.59 7.75 29.52
CA ASP A 252 -0.26 7.13 29.38
C ASP A 252 0.32 7.27 27.96
N TYR A 253 -0.53 7.54 26.98
CA TYR A 253 -0.18 7.69 25.57
C TYR A 253 -1.02 8.79 24.92
N CYS A 254 -0.37 9.67 24.18
CA CYS A 254 -1.01 10.68 23.34
C CYS A 254 -0.96 10.27 21.86
N VAL A 255 -1.95 10.69 21.08
CA VAL A 255 -1.88 10.51 19.62
C VAL A 255 -0.68 11.28 19.08
N GLY A 256 0.08 10.64 18.20
CA GLY A 256 1.38 11.11 17.69
C GLY A 256 2.58 10.71 18.52
N ASP A 257 2.41 10.14 19.72
CA ASP A 257 3.55 9.60 20.46
C ASP A 257 4.27 8.52 19.64
N THR A 258 5.60 8.57 19.65
CA THR A 258 6.44 7.60 18.94
C THR A 258 7.02 6.56 19.90
N ILE A 259 7.03 5.31 19.46
CA ILE A 259 7.55 4.17 20.21
C ILE A 259 8.56 3.45 19.32
N ASN A 260 9.81 3.45 19.73
CA ASN A 260 10.87 2.81 18.95
C ASN A 260 10.73 1.28 18.98
N PRO A 261 10.78 0.60 17.82
CA PRO A 261 10.87 -0.85 17.78
C PRO A 261 12.22 -1.29 18.36
N LYS A 262 12.23 -2.47 19.00
CA LYS A 262 13.49 -3.17 19.24
C LYS A 262 13.94 -3.74 17.90
N ARG A 263 15.10 -3.30 17.40
CA ARG A 263 15.73 -3.86 16.21
C ARG A 263 17.12 -4.37 16.58
N ASP A 264 17.49 -5.51 16.02
CA ASP A 264 18.89 -5.91 15.98
C ASP A 264 19.61 -5.09 14.89
N GLY A 265 20.91 -4.90 15.05
CA GLY A 265 21.74 -4.03 14.19
C GLY A 265 22.04 -4.64 12.81
N TYR A 266 21.01 -4.90 12.01
CA TYR A 266 21.17 -5.38 10.64
C TYR A 266 21.64 -4.26 9.71
N GLN A 267 22.51 -4.60 8.75
CA GLN A 267 22.78 -3.71 7.62
C GLN A 267 21.61 -3.73 6.65
N THR A 268 21.04 -2.57 6.39
CA THR A 268 19.95 -2.38 5.42
C THR A 268 20.49 -2.27 4.00
N VAL A 269 20.00 -3.11 3.09
CA VAL A 269 20.28 -2.99 1.66
C VAL A 269 19.31 -1.99 1.04
N LYS A 270 19.84 -0.86 0.55
CA LYS A 270 19.08 0.22 -0.11
C LYS A 270 19.47 0.29 -1.58
N VAL A 271 18.57 -0.09 -2.47
CA VAL A 271 18.84 -0.15 -3.91
C VAL A 271 18.06 0.92 -4.65
N VAL A 272 18.77 1.75 -5.41
CA VAL A 272 18.17 2.74 -6.29
C VAL A 272 18.02 2.22 -7.72
N LEU A 273 16.84 2.44 -8.31
CA LEU A 273 16.57 2.32 -9.74
C LEU A 273 16.76 3.69 -10.39
N CYS A 274 17.86 3.85 -11.13
CA CYS A 274 18.19 5.07 -11.86
C CYS A 274 18.19 4.84 -13.37
N GLY A 275 18.21 5.91 -14.15
CA GLY A 275 18.09 5.83 -15.60
C GLY A 275 17.36 7.03 -16.20
N PHE A 276 17.50 7.22 -17.52
CA PHE A 276 16.90 8.35 -18.24
C PHE A 276 15.35 8.33 -18.26
N PRO A 277 14.68 9.45 -18.64
CA PRO A 277 13.23 9.47 -18.74
C PRO A 277 12.73 8.45 -19.78
N ASN A 278 11.52 7.92 -19.55
CA ASN A 278 10.86 7.00 -20.49
C ASN A 278 11.65 5.69 -20.75
N THR A 279 12.42 5.20 -19.78
CA THR A 279 13.02 3.86 -19.78
C THR A 279 12.16 2.82 -19.05
N GLY A 280 10.91 3.17 -18.70
CA GLY A 280 9.99 2.26 -18.01
C GLY A 280 10.29 2.02 -16.53
N LYS A 281 11.12 2.84 -15.86
CA LYS A 281 11.49 2.69 -14.43
C LYS A 281 10.34 2.35 -13.49
N THR A 282 9.22 3.07 -13.58
CA THR A 282 8.05 2.84 -12.73
C THR A 282 7.43 1.46 -12.96
N VAL A 283 7.28 1.06 -14.23
CA VAL A 283 6.75 -0.27 -14.61
C VAL A 283 7.71 -1.37 -14.14
N PHE A 284 9.02 -1.15 -14.32
CA PHE A 284 10.05 -2.08 -13.89
C PHE A 284 10.10 -2.22 -12.36
N ARG A 285 10.04 -1.12 -11.61
CA ARG A 285 9.97 -1.09 -10.15
C ARG A 285 8.75 -1.85 -9.64
N ASP A 286 7.58 -1.59 -10.20
CA ASP A 286 6.33 -2.23 -9.78
C ASP A 286 6.39 -3.74 -10.06
N GLY A 287 6.86 -4.15 -11.25
CA GLY A 287 7.06 -5.56 -11.56
C GLY A 287 8.08 -6.26 -10.67
N LEU A 288 9.20 -5.59 -10.38
CA LEU A 288 10.23 -6.08 -9.47
C LEU A 288 9.71 -6.21 -8.03
N ARG A 289 8.91 -5.24 -7.58
CA ARG A 289 8.24 -5.28 -6.29
C ARG A 289 7.33 -6.51 -6.18
N GLU A 290 6.45 -6.72 -7.16
CA GLU A 290 5.57 -7.90 -7.18
C GLU A 290 6.36 -9.22 -7.26
N ALA A 291 7.45 -9.24 -8.03
CA ALA A 291 8.33 -10.40 -8.10
C ALA A 291 8.95 -10.73 -6.73
N ILE A 292 9.51 -9.74 -6.03
CA ILE A 292 10.10 -9.92 -4.69
C ILE A 292 9.04 -10.37 -3.68
N PHE A 293 7.85 -9.76 -3.70
CA PHE A 293 6.77 -10.13 -2.79
C PHE A 293 6.26 -11.57 -2.93
N ARG A 294 6.44 -12.19 -4.10
CA ARG A 294 6.05 -13.59 -4.34
C ARG A 294 7.14 -14.59 -3.97
N ARG A 295 8.34 -14.12 -3.64
CA ARG A 295 9.44 -14.97 -3.21
C ARG A 295 9.25 -15.34 -1.73
N LYS A 296 9.26 -16.64 -1.44
CA LYS A 296 9.22 -17.18 -0.07
C LYS A 296 10.45 -16.80 0.77
N ASP A 297 11.49 -16.38 0.09
CA ASP A 297 12.84 -16.28 0.61
C ASP A 297 13.29 -14.81 0.72
N ALA A 298 12.38 -13.88 0.37
CA ALA A 298 12.51 -12.44 0.56
C ALA A 298 12.24 -12.03 2.02
N PRO A 299 12.83 -10.92 2.48
CA PRO A 299 12.52 -10.38 3.80
C PRO A 299 11.06 -9.90 3.89
N ASP A 300 10.38 -10.25 4.98
CA ASP A 300 8.97 -9.87 5.23
C ASP A 300 8.77 -8.34 5.33
N ASP A 301 9.84 -7.63 5.69
CA ASP A 301 9.84 -6.17 5.81
C ASP A 301 10.30 -5.46 4.53
N PHE A 302 10.42 -6.13 3.38
CA PHE A 302 10.73 -5.47 2.10
C PHE A 302 9.80 -4.27 1.84
N TYR A 303 10.40 -3.12 1.52
CA TYR A 303 9.68 -1.86 1.31
C TYR A 303 10.11 -1.15 0.03
N THR A 304 9.20 -0.34 -0.51
CA THR A 304 9.45 0.46 -1.71
C THR A 304 9.10 1.93 -1.50
N ILE A 305 9.94 2.84 -2.01
CA ILE A 305 9.69 4.30 -1.99
C ILE A 305 9.72 4.85 -3.43
N SER A 306 8.75 5.69 -3.78
CA SER A 306 8.81 6.50 -5.01
C SER A 306 9.57 7.79 -4.73
N GLY A 307 10.72 7.98 -5.39
CA GLY A 307 11.57 9.17 -5.24
C GLY A 307 11.27 10.28 -6.25
N CYS A 308 10.21 10.15 -7.06
CA CYS A 308 9.81 11.13 -8.06
C CYS A 308 8.34 11.57 -7.84
N PRO A 309 8.05 12.88 -7.80
CA PRO A 309 6.68 13.38 -7.60
C PRO A 309 5.88 13.48 -8.91
N ASP A 310 5.92 12.43 -9.74
CA ASP A 310 5.29 12.44 -11.08
C ASP A 310 3.79 12.14 -11.09
N GLY A 311 3.19 12.00 -9.92
CA GLY A 311 1.77 11.68 -9.71
C GLY A 311 1.47 10.18 -9.78
N ASP A 312 2.48 9.34 -10.03
CA ASP A 312 2.31 7.89 -10.01
C ASP A 312 2.51 7.33 -8.61
N GLY A 313 1.48 6.64 -8.11
CA GLY A 313 1.57 5.81 -6.91
C GLY A 313 1.50 4.33 -7.25
N CYS A 314 1.65 3.49 -6.22
CA CYS A 314 1.46 2.04 -6.32
C CYS A 314 0.07 1.65 -6.89
N TRP A 315 -0.93 2.53 -6.75
CA TRP A 315 -2.29 2.37 -7.25
C TRP A 315 -2.39 2.51 -8.79
N PHE A 316 -1.48 3.27 -9.43
CA PHE A 316 -1.66 3.68 -10.83
C PHE A 316 -1.68 2.49 -11.79
N SER A 317 -0.74 1.56 -11.61
CA SER A 317 -0.58 0.40 -12.49
C SER A 317 -1.80 -0.54 -12.46
N GLU A 318 -2.49 -0.65 -11.32
CA GLU A 318 -3.73 -1.42 -11.18
C GLU A 318 -4.95 -0.65 -11.71
N THR A 319 -5.07 0.64 -11.37
CA THR A 319 -6.19 1.47 -11.84
C THR A 319 -6.16 1.67 -13.35
N VAL A 320 -5.00 1.89 -13.97
CA VAL A 320 -4.92 2.14 -15.44
C VAL A 320 -5.34 0.92 -16.27
N GLN A 321 -5.22 -0.30 -15.73
CA GLN A 321 -5.66 -1.53 -16.40
C GLN A 321 -7.18 -1.61 -16.53
N LYS A 322 -7.92 -1.11 -15.53
CA LYS A 322 -9.39 -1.21 -15.45
C LYS A 322 -10.10 0.10 -15.80
N TYR A 323 -9.52 1.23 -15.37
CA TYR A 323 -10.10 2.59 -15.41
C TYR A 323 -9.04 3.63 -15.86
N PRO A 324 -8.63 3.62 -17.14
CA PRO A 324 -7.54 4.46 -17.64
C PRO A 324 -7.81 5.98 -17.51
N ASP A 325 -9.06 6.42 -17.68
CA ASP A 325 -9.42 7.84 -17.56
C ASP A 325 -9.34 8.33 -16.11
N LEU A 326 -9.85 7.54 -15.17
CA LEU A 326 -9.71 7.82 -13.73
C LEU A 326 -8.23 7.84 -13.33
N ALA A 327 -7.43 6.89 -13.83
CA ALA A 327 -5.99 6.88 -13.55
C ALA A 327 -5.30 8.16 -14.03
N LYS A 328 -5.63 8.62 -15.23
CA LYS A 328 -5.08 9.85 -15.82
C LYS A 328 -5.49 11.10 -15.05
N GLN A 329 -6.76 11.17 -14.63
CA GLN A 329 -7.29 12.25 -13.81
C GLN A 329 -6.53 12.34 -12.48
N LEU A 330 -6.50 11.25 -11.72
CA LEU A 330 -5.85 11.20 -10.40
C LEU A 330 -4.35 11.46 -10.49
N LYS A 331 -3.67 10.93 -11.51
CA LYS A 331 -2.25 11.21 -11.74
C LYS A 331 -2.00 12.71 -11.93
N THR A 332 -2.84 13.38 -12.70
CA THR A 332 -2.72 14.82 -12.96
C THR A 332 -2.91 15.61 -11.67
N GLU A 333 -3.90 15.23 -10.86
CA GLU A 333 -4.21 15.83 -9.57
C GLU A 333 -3.07 15.68 -8.55
N TYR A 334 -2.42 14.50 -8.53
CA TYR A 334 -1.42 14.13 -7.54
C TYR A 334 0.02 14.49 -7.92
N LYS A 335 0.25 14.82 -9.20
CA LYS A 335 1.56 15.28 -9.66
C LYS A 335 1.98 16.54 -8.90
N ALA A 336 3.24 16.57 -8.48
CA ALA A 336 3.82 17.70 -7.78
C ALA A 336 5.17 18.09 -8.40
N ARG A 337 5.71 19.24 -7.98
CA ARG A 337 7.03 19.69 -8.42
C ARG A 337 8.13 18.93 -7.70
N PHE A 338 9.21 18.66 -8.41
CA PHE A 338 10.42 18.10 -7.82
C PHE A 338 11.27 19.23 -7.24
N THR A 339 11.13 19.49 -5.94
CA THR A 339 11.83 20.58 -5.25
C THR A 339 12.94 20.06 -4.34
N PRO A 340 13.88 20.92 -3.90
CA PRO A 340 14.90 20.55 -2.92
C PRO A 340 14.32 20.03 -1.60
N GLU A 341 13.20 20.58 -1.14
CA GLU A 341 12.53 20.13 0.09
C GLU A 341 11.96 18.73 -0.07
N PHE A 342 11.35 18.44 -1.23
CA PHE A 342 10.91 17.09 -1.58
C PHE A 342 12.09 16.10 -1.57
N ALA A 343 13.21 16.49 -2.19
CA ALA A 343 14.42 15.67 -2.23
C ALA A 343 14.99 15.41 -0.83
N ALA A 344 15.05 16.44 0.02
CA ALA A 344 15.52 16.34 1.39
C ALA A 344 14.65 15.42 2.24
N ALA A 345 13.32 15.53 2.13
CA ALA A 345 12.41 14.62 2.82
C ALA A 345 12.52 13.19 2.30
N LYS A 346 12.63 12.96 0.98
CA LYS A 346 12.86 11.62 0.43
C LYS A 346 14.19 11.02 0.90
N ALA A 347 15.27 11.80 0.86
CA ALA A 347 16.57 11.36 1.35
C ALA A 347 16.51 11.00 2.85
N ARG A 348 15.84 11.81 3.67
CA ARG A 348 15.60 11.50 5.07
C ARG A 348 14.81 10.20 5.24
N ASP A 349 13.70 10.02 4.53
CA ASP A 349 12.87 8.80 4.61
C ASP A 349 13.70 7.55 4.26
N ILE A 350 14.53 7.63 3.21
CA ILE A 350 15.43 6.54 2.81
C ILE A 350 16.51 6.30 3.87
N ARG A 351 17.07 7.37 4.46
CA ARG A 351 18.11 7.29 5.49
C ARG A 351 17.62 6.57 6.74
N VAL A 352 16.46 6.96 7.26
CA VAL A 352 15.94 6.43 8.53
C VAL A 352 15.28 5.07 8.37
N ASN A 353 14.85 4.69 7.16
CA ASN A 353 14.32 3.36 6.91
C ASN A 353 15.39 2.29 7.17
N LYS A 354 15.06 1.33 8.04
CA LYS A 354 15.94 0.22 8.43
C LYS A 354 15.44 -1.15 7.96
N ASN A 355 14.47 -1.19 7.06
CA ASN A 355 13.94 -2.46 6.58
C ASN A 355 15.01 -3.25 5.86
N SER A 356 15.00 -4.59 5.93
CA SER A 356 16.11 -5.41 5.44
C SER A 356 16.48 -5.13 3.97
N LEU A 357 15.45 -4.90 3.14
CA LEU A 357 15.58 -4.48 1.74
C LEU A 357 14.67 -3.28 1.47
N LEU A 358 15.28 -2.21 0.94
CA LEU A 358 14.58 -1.03 0.46
C LEU A 358 14.88 -0.85 -1.03
N LEU A 359 13.84 -0.82 -1.85
CA LEU A 359 13.93 -0.49 -3.28
C LEU A 359 13.30 0.88 -3.52
N PHE A 360 13.99 1.77 -4.22
CA PHE A 360 13.42 3.06 -4.58
C PHE A 360 13.85 3.50 -5.97
N ASP A 361 13.03 4.27 -6.65
CA ASP A 361 13.35 4.88 -7.94
C ASP A 361 13.54 6.39 -7.82
N VAL A 362 14.26 6.97 -8.78
CA VAL A 362 14.54 8.41 -8.85
C VAL A 362 14.08 9.03 -10.16
N GLY A 363 14.03 10.36 -10.20
CA GLY A 363 13.69 11.09 -11.41
C GLY A 363 14.65 10.77 -12.57
N GLY A 364 14.19 10.92 -13.81
CA GLY A 364 14.97 10.53 -14.99
C GLY A 364 16.14 11.45 -15.36
N LYS A 365 16.43 12.50 -14.59
CA LYS A 365 17.48 13.49 -14.90
C LYS A 365 18.56 13.43 -13.83
N ILE A 366 19.83 13.48 -14.21
CA ILE A 366 20.90 13.71 -13.24
C ILE A 366 20.74 15.15 -12.71
N SER A 367 20.54 15.30 -11.40
CA SER A 367 20.28 16.60 -10.76
C SER A 367 20.77 16.62 -9.31
N PRO A 368 20.96 17.80 -8.69
CA PRO A 368 21.31 17.91 -7.28
C PRO A 368 20.29 17.23 -6.35
N GLU A 369 19.00 17.26 -6.68
CA GLU A 369 17.94 16.57 -5.94
C GLU A 369 18.13 15.06 -5.98
N ASN A 370 18.39 14.50 -7.15
CA ASN A 370 18.68 13.08 -7.30
C ASN A 370 20.01 12.69 -6.64
N GLU A 371 21.01 13.57 -6.66
CA GLU A 371 22.27 13.37 -5.92
C GLU A 371 22.01 13.21 -4.43
N LEU A 372 21.19 14.09 -3.86
CA LEU A 372 20.80 14.04 -2.45
C LEU A 372 20.04 12.76 -2.11
N ILE A 373 19.07 12.35 -2.93
CA ILE A 373 18.30 11.12 -2.71
C ILE A 373 19.20 9.88 -2.85
N MET A 374 20.02 9.81 -3.91
CA MET A 374 20.87 8.66 -4.21
C MET A 374 22.04 8.51 -3.23
N SER A 375 22.49 9.57 -2.58
CA SER A 375 23.53 9.52 -1.53
C SER A 375 23.17 8.60 -0.36
N GLN A 376 21.89 8.22 -0.23
CA GLN A 376 21.38 7.33 0.81
C GLN A 376 21.26 5.86 0.35
N ALA A 377 21.54 5.57 -0.93
CA ALA A 377 21.59 4.20 -1.44
C ALA A 377 22.87 3.47 -1.00
N THR A 378 22.81 2.15 -1.08
CA THR A 378 23.95 1.24 -0.93
C THR A 378 24.36 0.61 -2.26
N HIS A 379 23.42 0.47 -3.20
CA HIS A 379 23.63 -0.17 -4.49
C HIS A 379 22.75 0.53 -5.55
N ALA A 380 23.15 0.45 -6.82
CA ALA A 380 22.41 1.02 -7.94
C ALA A 380 22.10 -0.03 -9.01
N VAL A 381 20.95 0.14 -9.66
CA VAL A 381 20.51 -0.57 -10.85
C VAL A 381 20.20 0.47 -11.92
N ILE A 382 20.87 0.37 -13.07
CA ILE A 382 20.73 1.32 -14.17
C ILE A 382 19.75 0.76 -15.21
N LEU A 383 18.74 1.56 -15.57
CA LEU A 383 17.88 1.33 -16.74
C LEU A 383 18.22 2.33 -17.84
N ALA A 384 18.66 1.84 -18.99
CA ALA A 384 19.15 2.68 -20.09
C ALA A 384 18.58 2.24 -21.44
N LYS A 385 18.69 3.09 -22.46
CA LYS A 385 18.35 2.78 -23.86
C LYS A 385 19.59 2.54 -24.73
N SER A 386 20.74 3.06 -24.32
CA SER A 386 21.98 3.00 -25.07
C SER A 386 23.20 2.95 -24.14
N GLU A 387 24.37 2.65 -24.70
CA GLU A 387 25.64 2.62 -23.96
C GLU A 387 26.04 3.99 -23.41
N GLU A 388 25.72 5.07 -24.14
CA GLU A 388 25.99 6.43 -23.70
C GLU A 388 25.21 6.77 -22.43
N GLU A 389 23.92 6.38 -22.40
CA GLU A 389 23.08 6.54 -21.21
C GLU A 389 23.64 5.75 -20.01
N VAL A 390 24.17 4.55 -20.25
CA VAL A 390 24.82 3.74 -19.21
C VAL A 390 26.06 4.45 -18.68
N ALA A 391 26.94 4.94 -19.55
CA ALA A 391 28.17 5.62 -19.15
C ALA A 391 27.89 6.85 -18.27
N GLU A 392 26.89 7.66 -18.63
CA GLU A 392 26.50 8.83 -17.83
C GLU A 392 26.03 8.45 -16.42
N TRP A 393 25.15 7.47 -16.30
CA TRP A 393 24.65 7.02 -15.00
C TRP A 393 25.71 6.25 -14.19
N GLN A 394 26.61 5.51 -14.84
CA GLN A 394 27.74 4.87 -14.17
C GLN A 394 28.67 5.91 -13.56
N ASN A 395 29.03 6.97 -14.29
CA ASN A 395 29.84 8.08 -13.77
C ASN A 395 29.17 8.75 -12.57
N PHE A 396 27.85 8.95 -12.64
CA PHE A 396 27.09 9.52 -11.52
C PHE A 396 27.06 8.59 -10.29
N CYS A 397 26.88 7.28 -10.50
CA CYS A 397 26.94 6.30 -9.41
C CYS A 397 28.35 6.22 -8.82
N GLN A 398 29.39 6.29 -9.65
CA GLN A 398 30.79 6.30 -9.21
C GLN A 398 31.10 7.53 -8.35
N LYS A 399 30.63 8.72 -8.73
CA LYS A 399 30.73 9.95 -7.90
C LYS A 399 30.16 9.74 -6.50
N LEU A 400 29.10 8.93 -6.38
CA LEU A 400 28.41 8.63 -5.12
C LEU A 400 28.94 7.38 -4.40
N ASN A 401 30.00 6.74 -4.91
CA ASN A 401 30.52 5.46 -4.42
C ASN A 401 29.45 4.35 -4.40
N LEU A 402 28.51 4.37 -5.34
CA LEU A 402 27.45 3.37 -5.44
C LEU A 402 27.87 2.22 -6.36
N PRO A 403 28.05 0.99 -5.83
CA PRO A 403 28.26 -0.18 -6.68
C PRO A 403 27.03 -0.43 -7.56
N VAL A 404 27.25 -0.52 -8.87
CA VAL A 404 26.22 -0.85 -9.85
C VAL A 404 26.10 -2.37 -9.95
N ILE A 405 24.99 -2.92 -9.46
CA ILE A 405 24.77 -4.37 -9.41
C ILE A 405 24.04 -4.91 -10.65
N ALA A 406 23.38 -4.03 -11.41
CA ALA A 406 22.75 -4.40 -12.67
C ALA A 406 22.68 -3.25 -13.67
N ILE A 407 22.79 -3.58 -14.96
CA ILE A 407 22.59 -2.68 -16.10
C ILE A 407 21.57 -3.32 -17.04
N ILE A 408 20.46 -2.63 -17.25
CA ILE A 408 19.29 -3.17 -17.93
C ILE A 408 18.92 -2.26 -19.10
N TYR A 409 18.97 -2.80 -20.31
CA TYR A 409 18.59 -2.07 -21.52
C TYR A 409 17.08 -2.19 -21.72
N SER A 410 16.35 -1.09 -21.59
CA SER A 410 14.92 -1.00 -21.86
C SER A 410 14.70 -0.74 -23.36
N VAL A 411 14.39 -1.79 -24.12
CA VAL A 411 14.23 -1.71 -25.58
C VAL A 411 12.76 -1.78 -25.95
N LEU A 412 12.20 -0.69 -26.49
CA LEU A 412 10.77 -0.59 -26.81
C LEU A 412 10.34 -1.58 -27.91
N GLU A 413 11.17 -1.73 -28.94
CA GLU A 413 10.90 -2.57 -30.12
C GLU A 413 11.28 -4.05 -29.95
N ALA A 414 11.90 -4.40 -28.82
CA ALA A 414 12.20 -5.80 -28.55
C ALA A 414 10.91 -6.58 -28.26
N THR A 415 10.95 -7.89 -28.50
CA THR A 415 9.81 -8.79 -28.26
C THR A 415 10.07 -9.80 -27.14
N VAL A 416 11.33 -9.94 -26.73
CA VAL A 416 11.77 -10.88 -25.70
C VAL A 416 12.81 -10.22 -24.78
N ASP A 417 12.80 -10.66 -23.53
CA ASP A 417 13.88 -10.37 -22.59
C ASP A 417 15.08 -11.26 -22.87
N GLU A 418 16.28 -10.73 -22.70
CA GLU A 418 17.52 -11.51 -22.75
C GLU A 418 18.39 -11.18 -21.54
N ILE A 419 18.95 -12.21 -20.92
CA ILE A 419 19.98 -12.08 -19.90
C ILE A 419 21.31 -12.39 -20.58
N TRP A 420 22.26 -11.46 -20.49
CA TRP A 420 23.59 -11.63 -21.08
C TRP A 420 24.60 -12.07 -20.03
N THR A 421 24.55 -11.50 -18.82
CA THR A 421 25.39 -11.91 -17.69
C THR A 421 24.58 -11.89 -16.40
N GLU A 422 24.80 -12.84 -15.49
CA GLU A 422 24.20 -12.83 -14.13
C GLU A 422 25.20 -12.40 -13.04
N SER A 423 26.50 -12.61 -13.28
CA SER A 423 27.58 -12.37 -12.31
C SER A 423 28.86 -11.91 -13.03
N PRO A 424 29.66 -10.98 -12.45
CA PRO A 424 29.46 -10.32 -11.15
C PRO A 424 28.36 -9.25 -11.13
N GLN A 425 27.96 -8.78 -12.31
CA GLN A 425 26.92 -7.78 -12.55
C GLN A 425 25.85 -8.38 -13.48
N LEU A 426 24.57 -8.17 -13.13
CA LEU A 426 23.46 -8.59 -13.97
C LEU A 426 23.33 -7.64 -15.17
N THR A 427 23.45 -8.17 -16.39
CA THR A 427 23.22 -7.39 -17.62
C THR A 427 22.25 -8.10 -18.54
N GLY A 428 21.49 -7.31 -19.30
CA GLY A 428 20.52 -7.83 -20.23
C GLY A 428 19.58 -6.76 -20.74
N LYS A 429 18.64 -7.17 -21.57
CA LYS A 429 17.58 -6.30 -22.09
C LYS A 429 16.21 -6.74 -21.60
N VAL A 430 15.38 -5.76 -21.30
CA VAL A 430 13.95 -5.94 -21.06
C VAL A 430 13.18 -5.35 -22.22
N HIS A 431 12.24 -6.12 -22.77
CA HIS A 431 11.41 -5.65 -23.86
C HIS A 431 10.27 -4.77 -23.33
N ARG A 432 9.89 -3.73 -24.08
CA ARG A 432 8.58 -3.05 -23.99
C ARG A 432 7.99 -2.92 -22.58
N LEU A 433 8.45 -1.94 -21.81
CA LEU A 433 7.89 -1.62 -20.49
C LEU A 433 6.70 -0.65 -20.63
N GLN A 434 5.49 -1.17 -20.78
CA GLN A 434 4.27 -0.37 -20.90
C GLN A 434 3.46 -0.37 -19.60
N ARG A 435 2.86 0.78 -19.27
CA ARG A 435 1.98 0.91 -18.10
C ARG A 435 0.75 0.03 -18.26
N GLY A 436 0.38 -0.67 -17.19
CA GLY A 436 -0.71 -1.63 -17.19
C GLY A 436 -0.29 -3.05 -17.59
N GLU A 437 0.96 -3.29 -18.00
CA GLU A 437 1.43 -4.66 -18.26
C GLU A 437 1.93 -5.33 -16.96
N LEU A 438 1.61 -6.62 -16.82
CA LEU A 438 2.14 -7.46 -15.75
C LEU A 438 3.52 -8.00 -16.13
N VAL A 439 4.57 -7.33 -15.66
CA VAL A 439 5.95 -7.65 -16.04
C VAL A 439 6.70 -8.50 -15.00
N MET A 440 6.09 -8.80 -13.86
CA MET A 440 6.76 -9.48 -12.74
C MET A 440 7.35 -10.85 -13.10
N ASN A 441 6.74 -11.59 -14.04
CA ASN A 441 7.19 -12.94 -14.42
C ASN A 441 8.31 -12.92 -15.47
N ARG A 442 8.75 -11.74 -15.90
CA ARG A 442 9.78 -11.61 -16.92
C ARG A 442 11.14 -12.14 -16.41
N PRO A 443 11.91 -12.88 -17.23
CA PRO A 443 13.16 -13.51 -16.81
C PRO A 443 14.14 -12.54 -16.14
N LEU A 444 14.34 -11.35 -16.73
CA LEU A 444 15.29 -10.37 -16.20
C LEU A 444 14.82 -9.79 -14.85
N ILE A 445 13.51 -9.58 -14.69
CA ILE A 445 12.93 -9.12 -13.42
C ILE A 445 13.07 -10.19 -12.32
N GLN A 446 12.85 -11.46 -12.65
CA GLN A 446 13.04 -12.57 -11.72
C GLN A 446 14.51 -12.74 -11.31
N ALA A 447 15.44 -12.60 -12.27
CA ALA A 447 16.88 -12.65 -12.01
C ALA A 447 17.32 -11.51 -11.07
N LEU A 448 16.87 -10.28 -11.32
CA LEU A 448 17.16 -9.16 -10.43
C LEU A 448 16.52 -9.33 -9.05
N ALA A 449 15.27 -9.78 -8.97
CA ALA A 449 14.60 -10.05 -7.69
C ALA A 449 15.40 -11.04 -6.83
N LYS A 450 15.89 -12.12 -7.44
CA LYS A 450 16.77 -13.10 -6.78
C LYS A 450 18.06 -12.43 -6.28
N ARG A 451 18.73 -11.66 -7.14
CA ARG A 451 19.99 -10.97 -6.81
C ARG A 451 19.82 -10.01 -5.62
N LEU A 452 18.73 -9.25 -5.58
CA LEU A 452 18.45 -8.32 -4.48
C LEU A 452 18.23 -9.04 -3.16
N VAL A 453 17.51 -10.16 -3.17
CA VAL A 453 17.31 -10.99 -1.96
C VAL A 453 18.63 -11.63 -1.49
N GLU A 454 19.48 -12.07 -2.41
CA GLU A 454 20.80 -12.61 -2.08
C GLU A 454 21.73 -11.56 -1.45
N LEU A 455 21.69 -10.31 -1.92
CA LEU A 455 22.48 -9.22 -1.34
C LEU A 455 22.17 -8.99 0.14
N VAL A 456 20.89 -9.09 0.52
CA VAL A 456 20.46 -8.99 1.94
C VAL A 456 21.07 -10.10 2.78
N ARG A 457 21.11 -11.33 2.26
CA ARG A 457 21.68 -12.48 2.98
C ARG A 457 23.19 -12.41 3.15
N VAL A 458 23.90 -11.92 2.15
CA VAL A 458 25.37 -11.78 2.21
C VAL A 458 25.77 -10.63 3.15
N SER A 459 24.97 -9.56 3.19
CA SER A 459 25.21 -8.41 4.07
C SER A 459 24.84 -8.69 5.54
N GLY A 460 24.06 -9.75 5.80
CA GLY A 460 23.69 -10.21 7.13
C GLY A 460 24.48 -11.45 7.54
N VAL A 461 25.47 -11.28 8.43
CA VAL A 461 25.97 -12.40 9.24
C VAL A 461 24.77 -13.00 10.00
N GLY A 462 24.31 -14.18 9.56
CA GLY A 462 23.30 -14.97 10.26
C GLY A 462 21.84 -14.57 9.98
N TYR A 463 21.36 -14.76 8.75
CA TYR A 463 19.96 -15.17 8.58
C TYR A 463 19.82 -16.57 9.18
N GLN A 464 19.65 -16.69 10.49
CA GLN A 464 18.84 -17.78 10.99
C GLN A 464 17.45 -17.52 10.44
N VAL A 465 17.13 -18.22 9.35
CA VAL A 465 15.76 -18.57 9.05
C VAL A 465 15.24 -19.16 10.36
N SER A 466 14.49 -18.38 11.13
CA SER A 466 13.66 -18.93 12.19
C SER A 466 12.65 -19.80 11.46
N GLY A 467 13.05 -21.04 11.22
CA GLY A 467 12.18 -22.08 10.74
C GLY A 467 11.11 -22.26 11.79
N PHE A 468 9.98 -21.60 11.59
CA PHE A 468 8.73 -22.10 12.09
C PHE A 468 8.00 -22.73 10.91
N ARG A 469 8.13 -24.05 10.86
CA ARG A 469 7.31 -24.94 10.04
C ARG A 469 5.88 -24.91 10.59
N TRP A 470 4.95 -24.56 9.69
CA TRP A 470 3.49 -24.78 9.66
C TRP A 470 2.63 -24.09 10.72
#